data_AF-L1KRE9-F1
#
_entry.id   AF-L1KRE9-F1
#
_cell.length_a   1.000
_cell.length_b   1.000
_cell.length_c   1.000
_cell.angle_alpha   90.00
_cell.angle_beta   90.00
_cell.angle_gamma   90.00
#
_symmetry.space_group_name_H-M   'P 1'
#
loop_
_entity.id
_entity.type
_entity.pdbx_description
1 polymer ?
#
loop_
_entity_poly.entity_id
_entity_poly.type
_entity_poly.pdbx_seq_one_letter_code
_entity_poly.pdbx_strand_id
1 'polypeptide(L)' 'MPEVLGLADRVLVLREGRVVHTAPARELDEHRVLDLVMEGSPQGGSPMEGIPAS' A
#
# COMPACT_ATOMS: atom_id res chain seq x y z
N MET A 1 -1.20 8.21 15.64
CA MET A 1 -2.35 7.31 15.34
C MET A 1 -2.11 5.82 15.66
N PRO A 2 -1.38 5.44 16.72
CA PRO A 2 -0.98 4.04 16.93
C PRO A 2 -2.12 3.10 17.39
N GLU A 3 -3.14 3.62 18.08
CA GLU A 3 -4.15 2.79 18.76
C GLU A 3 -5.05 2.02 17.78
N VAL A 4 -5.32 2.58 16.59
CA VAL A 4 -6.21 1.94 15.60
C VAL A 4 -5.46 0.89 14.79
N LEU A 5 -4.19 1.14 14.45
CA LEU A 5 -3.32 0.16 13.78
C LEU A 5 -3.01 -1.03 14.68
N GLY A 6 -2.87 -0.81 16.00
CA GLY A 6 -2.64 -1.88 16.97
C GLY A 6 -3.81 -2.83 17.17
N LEU A 7 -5.03 -2.45 16.75
CA LEU A 7 -6.25 -3.26 16.86
C LEU A 7 -6.67 -3.92 15.55
N ALA A 8 -6.14 -3.47 14.42
CA ALA A 8 -6.51 -3.97 13.11
C ALA A 8 -5.56 -5.09 12.68
N ASP A 9 -6.08 -6.13 12.03
CA ASP A 9 -5.23 -7.11 11.34
C ASP A 9 -4.83 -6.62 9.94
N ARG A 10 -5.72 -5.86 9.29
CA ARG A 10 -5.59 -5.42 7.90
C ARG A 10 -6.17 -4.04 7.69
N VAL A 11 -5.51 -3.26 6.85
CA VAL A 11 -5.90 -1.89 6.50
C VAL A 11 -6.13 -1.80 5.00
N LEU A 12 -7.22 -1.11 4.63
CA LEU A 12 -7.56 -0.81 3.25
C LEU A 12 -7.57 0.71 3.08
N VAL A 13 -6.88 1.19 2.05
CA VAL A 13 -6.91 2.61 1.67
C VAL A 13 -7.87 2.76 0.50
N LEU A 14 -8.86 3.64 0.66
CA LEU A 14 -9.90 3.89 -0.33
C LEU A 14 -9.73 5.28 -0.95
N ARG A 15 -9.88 5.37 -2.27
CA ARG A 15 -9.90 6.63 -3.04
C ARG A 15 -10.98 6.53 -4.12
N GLU A 16 -11.87 7.51 -4.16
CA GLU A 16 -12.95 7.58 -5.16
C GLU A 16 -13.81 6.29 -5.21
N GLY A 17 -14.08 5.70 -4.04
CA GLY A 17 -14.87 4.48 -3.92
C GLY A 17 -14.14 3.20 -4.35
N ARG A 18 -12.83 3.26 -4.63
CA ARG A 18 -12.00 2.10 -4.98
C ARG A 18 -10.93 1.87 -3.93
N VAL A 19 -10.60 0.60 -3.69
CA VAL A 19 -9.46 0.22 -2.84
C VAL A 19 -8.18 0.39 -3.66
N VAL A 20 -7.32 1.30 -3.23
CA VAL A 20 -6.04 1.59 -3.89
C VAL A 20 -4.85 0.91 -3.21
N HIS A 21 -5.03 0.47 -1.97
CA HIS A 21 -4.01 -0.27 -1.24
C HIS A 21 -4.62 -1.23 -0.21
N THR A 22 -3.94 -2.35 0.05
CA THR A 22 -4.30 -3.30 1.09
C THR A 22 -3.02 -3.89 1.69
N ALA A 23 -2.86 -3.77 3.01
CA ALA A 23 -1.72 -4.31 3.73
C ALA A 23 -2.10 -4.78 5.14
N PRO A 24 -1.33 -5.70 5.73
CA PRO A 24 -1.42 -6.00 7.16
C PRO A 24 -1.13 -4.75 8.00
N ALA A 25 -1.85 -4.54 9.10
CA ALA A 25 -1.65 -3.34 9.92
C ALA A 25 -0.24 -3.28 10.53
N ARG A 26 0.35 -4.43 10.84
CA ARG A 26 1.74 -4.55 11.34
C ARG A 26 2.82 -4.06 10.36
N GLU A 27 2.50 -3.91 9.09
CA GLU A 27 3.41 -3.41 8.05
C GLU A 27 3.21 -1.91 7.79
N LEU A 28 2.23 -1.30 8.45
CA LEU A 28 1.90 0.12 8.35
C LEU A 28 2.34 0.84 9.61
N ASP A 29 3.17 1.85 9.42
CA ASP A 29 3.51 2.84 10.42
C ASP A 29 2.86 4.18 10.05
N GLU A 30 2.96 5.15 10.95
CA GLU A 30 2.30 6.45 10.81
C GLU A 30 2.77 7.19 9.54
N HIS A 31 4.04 7.03 9.15
CA HIS A 31 4.60 7.62 7.94
C HIS A 31 4.08 6.93 6.68
N ARG A 32 4.08 5.60 6.63
CA ARG A 32 3.56 4.84 5.49
C ARG A 32 2.09 5.10 5.22
N VAL A 33 1.27 5.26 6.26
CA VAL A 33 -0.15 5.59 6.08
C VAL A 33 -0.30 6.96 5.43
N LEU A 34 0.48 7.95 5.86
CA LEU A 34 0.50 9.29 5.25
C LEU A 34 0.96 9.22 3.79
N ASP A 35 2.02 8.48 3.49
CA ASP A 35 2.51 8.30 2.12
C ASP A 35 1.45 7.63 1.23
N LEU A 36 0.75 6.61 1.72
CA LEU A 36 -0.31 5.95 0.95
C LEU A 36 -1.50 6.87 0.65
N VAL A 37 -1.83 7.77 1.59
CA VAL A 37 -2.88 8.77 1.41
C VAL A 37 -2.44 9.86 0.42
N MET A 38 -1.16 10.22 0.43
CA MET A 38 -0.60 11.28 -0.42
C MET A 38 -0.23 10.80 -1.83
N GLU A 39 0.23 9.56 -1.99
CA GLU A 39 0.86 9.05 -3.22
C GLU A 39 -0.06 8.12 -4.05
N GLY A 40 -1.08 7.51 -3.42
CA GLY A 40 -2.25 6.91 -4.10
C GLY A 40 -1.99 5.85 -5.18
N SER A 41 -0.76 5.34 -5.33
CA SER A 41 -0.38 4.45 -6.43
C SER A 41 0.32 3.20 -5.87
N PRO A 42 -0.32 2.02 -5.88
CA PRO A 42 0.39 0.79 -5.59
C PRO A 42 1.36 0.52 -6.74
N GLN A 43 2.66 0.53 -6.44
CA GLN A 43 3.65 -0.13 -7.29
C GLN A 43 3.38 -1.64 -7.24
N GLY A 44 2.43 -2.09 -8.06
CA GLY A 44 2.05 -3.47 -8.24
C GLY A 44 2.42 -3.93 -9.64
N GLY A 45 3.56 -4.64 -9.73
CA GLY A 45 3.81 -5.66 -10.74
C GLY A 45 4.19 -5.19 -12.15
N SER A 46 5.49 -5.06 -12.40
CA SER A 46 6.04 -5.49 -13.69
C SER A 46 6.86 -6.75 -13.41
N PRO A 47 6.42 -7.95 -13.84
CA PRO A 47 7.32 -9.08 -13.82
C PRO A 47 8.45 -8.73 -14.80
N MET A 48 9.69 -8.97 -14.37
CA MET A 48 10.86 -9.00 -15.22
C MET A 48 10.55 -9.79 -16.50
N GLU A 49 10.27 -9.10 -17.61
CA GLU A 49 10.31 -9.71 -18.93
C GLU A 49 11.75 -9.65 -19.40
N GLY A 50 12.34 -10.83 -19.41
CA GLY A 50 13.77 -11.00 -19.56
C GLY A 50 14.28 -10.77 -20.98
N ILE A 51 15.53 -10.29 -20.97
CA ILE A 51 16.68 -10.67 -21.82
C ILE A 51 16.68 -10.25 -23.31
N PRO A 52 17.88 -10.08 -23.89
CA PRO A 52 18.24 -8.95 -24.75
C PRO A 52 18.40 -9.40 -26.21
N ALA A 53 18.52 -8.46 -27.15
CA ALA A 53 19.38 -8.60 -28.33
C ALA A 53 19.16 -7.43 -29.30
N SER A 54 20.14 -6.53 -29.38
CA SER A 54 20.99 -6.28 -30.57
C SER A 54 21.68 -4.93 -30.43
#